data_AF-A0AAV7K9W0-F1
#
_entry.id   AF-A0AAV7K9W0-F1
#
_cell.length_a   1.000
_cell.length_b   1.000
_cell.length_c   1.000
_cell.angle_alpha   90.00
_cell.angle_beta   90.00
_cell.angle_gamma   90.00
#
_symmetry.space_group_name_H-M   'P 1'
#
loop_
_entity.id
_entity.type
_entity.pdbx_description
1 polymer ?
#
loop_
_entity_poly.entity_id
_entity_poly.type
_entity_poly.pdbx_seq_one_letter_code
_entity_poly.pdbx_strand_id
1 'polypeptide(L)'
;MPFAIPRVWRGPQNYHDDRNFCMINIAKYRKVKGRRALTYPSIPSSIAPVPHSETLPVPKPAANLEFNTECEDSISSETSDAEEEYPQSTGAVVTILLREN
;
A
#
# COMPACT_ATOMS: atom_id res chain seq x y z
N MET A 1 -2.07 14.25 6.33
CA MET A 1 -2.56 14.31 4.94
C MET A 1 -4.01 13.87 4.95
N PRO A 2 -4.98 14.80 5.05
CA PRO A 2 -6.38 14.45 4.88
C PRO A 2 -6.65 14.22 3.39
N PHE A 3 -7.20 13.06 3.05
CA PHE A 3 -7.69 12.74 1.71
C PHE A 3 -9.17 12.44 1.81
N ALA A 4 -9.93 12.85 0.80
CA ALA A 4 -11.33 12.49 0.70
C ALA A 4 -11.50 11.01 0.36
N ILE A 5 -10.64 10.51 -0.52
CA ILE A 5 -10.63 9.11 -0.95
C ILE A 5 -9.23 8.57 -0.71
N PRO A 6 -9.08 7.47 0.06
CA PRO A 6 -7.78 6.84 0.26
C PRO A 6 -7.18 6.35 -1.05
N ARG A 7 -5.88 6.06 -1.03
CA ARG A 7 -5.26 5.28 -2.13
C ARG A 7 -5.98 3.95 -2.26
N VAL A 8 -6.53 3.69 -3.43
CA VAL A 8 -7.24 2.44 -3.73
C VAL A 8 -6.25 1.47 -4.36
N TRP A 9 -6.18 0.27 -3.79
CA TRP A 9 -5.39 -0.84 -4.32
C TRP A 9 -6.33 -1.81 -5.02
N ARG A 10 -6.02 -2.18 -6.25
CA ARG A 10 -6.76 -3.17 -7.04
C ARG A 10 -5.82 -4.32 -7.40
N GLY A 11 -6.40 -5.46 -7.76
CA GLY A 11 -5.61 -6.55 -8.33
C GLY A 11 -4.94 -6.11 -9.64
N PRO A 12 -3.75 -6.64 -9.96
CA PRO A 12 -3.04 -6.28 -11.18
C PRO A 12 -3.81 -6.80 -12.39
N GLN A 13 -4.14 -5.94 -13.34
CA GLN A 13 -4.79 -6.36 -14.59
C GLN A 13 -3.77 -6.98 -15.56
N ASN A 14 -2.54 -6.47 -15.52
CA ASN A 14 -1.41 -6.95 -16.31
C ASN A 14 -0.14 -6.98 -15.45
N TYR A 15 0.57 -8.10 -15.44
CA TYR A 15 1.75 -8.29 -14.59
C TYR A 15 2.95 -7.42 -15.00
N HIS A 16 2.98 -6.96 -16.26
CA HIS A 16 4.09 -6.18 -16.82
C HIS A 16 3.98 -4.68 -16.51
N ASP A 17 2.79 -4.09 -16.66
CA ASP A 17 2.60 -2.64 -16.58
C ASP A 17 1.76 -2.19 -15.38
N ASP A 18 0.99 -3.11 -14.79
CA ASP A 18 -0.03 -2.83 -13.76
C ASP A 18 0.21 -3.64 -12.50
N ARG A 19 1.48 -3.96 -12.21
CA ARG A 19 1.79 -4.61 -10.95
C ARG A 19 1.60 -3.62 -9.80
N ASN A 20 1.07 -4.11 -8.68
CA ASN A 20 0.70 -3.32 -7.49
C ASN A 20 1.79 -2.35 -6.97
N PHE A 21 3.04 -2.44 -7.41
CA PHE A 21 4.11 -1.50 -7.06
C PHE A 21 4.46 -0.56 -8.23
N CYS A 22 4.48 0.75 -7.96
CA CYS A 22 5.03 1.72 -8.90
C CYS A 22 6.56 1.76 -8.75
N MET A 23 7.30 1.67 -9.87
CA MET A 23 8.75 1.94 -9.88
C MET A 23 9.00 3.44 -10.06
N ILE A 24 9.89 4.01 -9.25
CA ILE A 24 10.27 5.43 -9.37
C ILE A 24 11.79 5.52 -9.37
N ASN A 25 12.31 6.31 -10.32
CA ASN A 25 13.73 6.59 -10.36
C ASN A 25 14.12 7.55 -9.21
N ILE A 26 14.75 6.99 -8.17
CA ILE A 26 15.19 7.74 -6.98
C ILE A 26 16.49 8.54 -7.20
N ALA A 27 17.19 8.37 -8.34
CA ALA A 27 18.47 9.03 -8.58
C ALA A 27 18.36 10.56 -8.52
N LYS A 28 17.23 11.10 -8.99
CA LYS A 28 16.92 12.54 -8.95
C LYS A 28 16.66 13.08 -7.54
N TYR A 29 16.31 12.20 -6.60
CA TYR A 29 15.93 12.57 -5.23
C TYR A 29 17.08 12.40 -4.22
N ARG A 30 18.26 11.92 -4.65
CA ARG A 30 19.42 11.66 -3.78
C ARG A 30 19.91 12.86 -2.96
N LYS A 31 19.73 14.08 -3.50
CA LYS A 31 20.22 15.33 -2.87
C LYS A 31 19.18 15.99 -1.93
N VAL A 32 17.92 15.56 -1.96
CA VAL A 32 16.85 16.20 -1.19
C VAL A 32 16.79 15.56 0.20
N LYS A 33 17.13 16.33 1.24
CA LYS A 33 17.01 15.91 2.64
C LYS A 33 15.51 15.80 3.00
N GLY A 34 14.94 14.63 2.73
CA GLY A 34 13.54 14.32 2.97
C GLY A 34 12.87 13.76 1.72
N ARG A 35 12.52 12.46 1.77
CA ARG A 35 11.79 11.75 0.71
C ARG A 35 10.35 12.25 0.49
N ARG A 36 9.97 13.39 1.07
CA ARG A 36 8.65 14.02 0.93
C ARG A 36 8.36 14.47 -0.51
N ALA A 37 9.39 14.69 -1.31
CA ALA A 37 9.27 15.04 -2.73
C ALA A 37 9.07 13.81 -3.65
N LEU A 38 9.11 12.58 -3.13
CA LEU A 38 8.93 11.38 -3.95
C LEU A 38 7.45 11.23 -4.34
N THR A 39 7.11 11.65 -5.55
CA THR A 39 5.77 11.50 -6.10
C THR A 39 5.61 10.11 -6.71
N TYR A 40 4.66 9.34 -6.18
CA TYR A 40 4.28 8.06 -6.76
C TYR A 40 3.27 8.28 -7.88
N PRO A 41 3.51 7.74 -9.09
CA PRO A 41 2.53 7.83 -10.18
C PRO A 41 1.29 7.01 -9.82
N SER A 42 0.14 7.43 -10.36
CA SER A 42 -1.10 6.67 -10.27
C SER A 42 -1.09 5.59 -11.36
N ILE A 43 -1.23 4.34 -10.97
CA ILE A 43 -1.38 3.19 -11.88
C ILE A 43 -2.75 2.52 -11.65
N PRO A 44 -3.31 1.76 -12.60
CA PRO A 44 -4.64 1.16 -12.45
C PRO A 44 -4.80 0.29 -11.18
N SER A 45 -3.74 -0.40 -10.77
CA SER A 45 -3.65 -1.21 -9.56
C SER A 45 -3.42 -0.40 -8.28
N SER A 46 -2.98 0.86 -8.38
CA SER A 46 -2.65 1.73 -7.25
C SER A 46 -3.01 3.19 -7.59
N ILE A 47 -4.27 3.52 -7.34
CA ILE A 47 -4.83 4.83 -7.66
C ILE A 47 -4.48 5.83 -6.57
N ALA A 48 -3.93 6.98 -6.94
CA ALA A 48 -3.52 8.00 -5.97
C ALA A 48 -4.67 8.48 -5.07
N PRO A 49 -4.41 8.86 -3.80
CA PRO A 49 -5.42 9.46 -2.94
C PRO A 49 -5.99 10.73 -3.58
N VAL A 50 -7.30 10.95 -3.41
CA VAL A 50 -7.96 12.16 -3.88
C VAL A 50 -8.00 13.19 -2.74
N PRO A 51 -7.47 14.41 -2.94
CA PRO A 51 -7.54 15.45 -1.93
C PRO A 51 -8.98 15.91 -1.71
N HIS A 52 -9.23 16.53 -0.55
CA HIS A 52 -10.51 17.21 -0.32
C HIS A 52 -10.67 18.39 -1.26
N SER A 53 -11.93 18.67 -1.61
CA SER A 53 -12.37 19.78 -2.44
C SER A 53 -13.75 20.22 -2.00
N GLU A 54 -14.31 21.27 -2.60
CA GLU A 54 -15.70 21.67 -2.37
C GLU A 54 -16.69 20.54 -2.65
N THR A 55 -16.37 19.68 -3.63
CA THR A 55 -17.16 18.48 -3.97
C THR A 55 -16.91 17.30 -3.04
N LEU A 56 -15.78 17.28 -2.33
CA LEU A 56 -15.35 16.21 -1.42
C LEU A 56 -14.89 16.80 -0.07
N PRO A 57 -15.81 17.36 0.74
CA PRO A 57 -15.45 18.04 1.97
C PRO A 57 -14.89 17.07 3.03
N VAL A 58 -14.23 17.62 4.04
CA VAL A 58 -13.82 16.84 5.21
C VAL A 58 -15.07 16.41 5.98
N PRO A 59 -15.26 15.10 6.28
CA PRO A 59 -16.40 14.65 7.05
C PRO A 59 -16.37 15.26 8.46
N LYS A 60 -17.52 15.79 8.89
CA LYS A 60 -17.68 16.30 10.26
C LYS A 60 -17.93 15.14 11.21
N PRO A 61 -17.33 15.13 12.43
CA PRO A 61 -17.66 14.15 13.45
C PRO A 61 -19.16 14.12 13.72
N ALA A 62 -19.74 12.93 13.88
CA ALA A 62 -21.12 12.79 14.31
C ALA A 62 -21.27 13.35 15.72
N ALA A 63 -22.31 14.16 15.97
CA ALA A 63 -22.47 14.88 17.23
C ALA A 63 -22.78 13.96 18.43
N ASN A 64 -23.28 12.73 18.20
CA ASN A 64 -23.73 11.81 19.24
C ASN A 64 -23.37 10.36 18.91
N LEU A 65 -22.08 10.02 18.85
CA LEU A 65 -21.66 8.61 18.75
C LEU A 65 -21.39 8.09 20.18
N GLU A 66 -22.41 7.54 20.83
CA GLU A 66 -22.23 6.74 22.04
C GLU A 66 -21.56 5.42 21.61
N PHE A 67 -20.26 5.30 21.86
CA PHE A 67 -19.51 4.09 21.59
C PHE A 67 -19.76 3.11 22.74
N ASN A 68 -20.64 2.13 22.56
CA ASN A 68 -20.74 1.03 23.51
C ASN A 68 -19.44 0.22 23.44
N THR A 69 -18.56 0.46 24.40
CA THR A 69 -17.32 -0.29 24.63
C THR A 69 -17.62 -1.62 25.29
N GLU A 70 -18.20 -2.56 24.54
CA GLU A 70 -18.28 -3.97 24.96
C GLU A 70 -18.06 -4.87 23.73
N CYS A 71 -16.80 -5.20 23.46
CA CYS A 71 -16.41 -6.26 22.53
C CYS A 71 -15.30 -7.09 23.16
N GLU A 72 -15.68 -8.04 24.01
CA GLU A 72 -14.83 -9.14 24.45
C GLU A 72 -14.73 -10.15 23.30
N ASP A 73 -13.85 -9.90 22.32
CA ASP A 73 -13.64 -10.81 21.19
C ASP A 73 -12.58 -11.86 21.57
N SER A 74 -13.04 -12.93 22.22
CA SER A 74 -12.20 -14.11 22.49
C SER A 74 -12.12 -14.96 21.22
N ILE A 75 -11.18 -14.62 20.34
CA ILE A 75 -10.82 -15.46 19.19
C ILE A 75 -10.04 -16.68 19.71
N SER A 76 -10.76 -17.77 19.96
CA SER A 76 -10.19 -19.12 19.96
C SER A 76 -10.19 -19.61 18.51
N SER A 77 -9.05 -19.53 17.86
CA SER A 77 -8.83 -20.13 16.54
C SER A 77 -7.94 -21.36 16.72
N GLU A 78 -8.56 -22.52 16.92
CA GLU A 78 -7.94 -23.79 16.61
C GLU A 78 -7.81 -23.87 15.08
N THR A 79 -6.58 -23.79 14.58
CA THR A 79 -6.24 -23.96 13.17
C THR A 79 -5.74 -25.37 12.99
N SER A 80 -6.56 -26.23 12.38
CA SER A 80 -6.11 -27.49 11.80
C SER A 80 -5.25 -27.19 10.57
N ASP A 81 -3.98 -27.56 10.64
CA ASP A 81 -3.03 -27.51 9.52
C ASP A 81 -3.59 -28.32 8.33
N ALA A 82 -3.86 -27.62 7.23
CA ALA A 82 -3.96 -28.21 5.91
C ALA A 82 -2.77 -27.68 5.11
N GLU A 83 -1.73 -28.50 5.03
CA GLU A 83 -0.54 -28.31 4.20
C GLU A 83 -0.96 -28.18 2.73
N GLU A 84 -1.01 -26.95 2.21
CA GLU A 84 -0.93 -26.74 0.75
C GLU A 84 0.55 -26.56 0.37
N GLU A 85 1.06 -27.56 -0.34
CA GLU A 85 2.42 -27.63 -0.86
C GLU A 85 2.67 -26.54 -1.91
N TYR A 86 3.23 -25.41 -1.48
CA TYR A 86 3.79 -24.40 -2.39
C TYR A 86 5.06 -24.95 -3.05
N PRO A 87 5.20 -24.90 -4.39
CA PRO A 87 6.46 -25.28 -5.02
C PRO A 87 7.56 -24.33 -4.57
N GLN A 88 8.55 -24.91 -3.88
CA GLN A 88 9.72 -24.26 -3.31
C GLN A 88 10.58 -23.69 -4.45
N SER A 89 10.28 -22.45 -4.88
CA SER A 89 11.12 -21.71 -5.82
C SER A 89 12.48 -21.50 -5.18
N THR A 90 13.44 -22.32 -5.60
CA THR A 90 14.82 -22.32 -5.12
C THR A 90 15.37 -20.89 -5.20
N GLY A 91 15.71 -20.34 -4.03
CA GLY A 91 16.16 -18.97 -3.91
C GLY A 91 17.43 -18.72 -4.70
N ALA A 92 17.32 -17.97 -5.81
CA ALA A 92 18.47 -17.28 -6.37
C ALA A 92 18.72 -16.03 -5.52
N VAL A 93 19.67 -16.12 -4.60
CA VAL A 93 20.26 -14.94 -3.96
C VAL A 93 20.99 -14.16 -5.07
N VAL A 94 20.32 -13.18 -5.67
CA VAL A 94 20.93 -12.28 -6.65
C VAL A 94 21.83 -11.32 -5.90
N THR A 95 23.09 -11.71 -5.72
CA THR A 95 24.16 -10.82 -5.27
C THR A 95 24.47 -9.84 -6.39
N ILE A 96 23.91 -8.64 -6.32
CA ILE A 96 24.27 -7.55 -7.25
C ILE A 96 25.66 -7.05 -6.87
N LEU A 97 26.70 -7.57 -7.53
CA LEU A 97 28.03 -6.96 -7.48
C LEU A 97 27.98 -5.64 -8.24
N LEU A 98 27.98 -4.53 -7.51
CA LEU A 98 28.21 -3.21 -8.09
C LEU A 98 29.64 -3.18 -8.63
N ARG A 99 29.78 -3.28 -9.95
CA ARG A 99 31.05 -3.03 -10.64
C ARG A 99 31.17 -1.53 -10.87
N GLU A 100 32.12 -0.92 -10.19
CA GLU A 100 32.53 0.46 -10.45
C GLU A 100 33.12 0.56 -11.86
N ASN A 101 32.70 1.57 -12.60
CA ASN A 101 33.40 2.14 -13.74
C ASN A 101 33.43 3.65 -13.55
#